data_AF-A0AAU6EH17-F1
#
_entry.id   AF-A0AAU6EH17-F1
#
_cell.length_a   1.000
_cell.length_b   1.000
_cell.length_c   1.000
_cell.angle_alpha   90.00
_cell.angle_beta   90.00
_cell.angle_gamma   90.00
#
_symmetry.space_group_name_H-M   'P 1'
#
loop_
_entity.id
_entity.type
_entity.pdbx_description
1 polymer ?
#
loop_
_entity_poly.entity_id
_entity_poly.type
_entity_poly.pdbx_seq_one_letter_code
_entity_poly.pdbx_strand_id
1 'polypeptide(L)'
;MPVTPDLPSGELDARSAWPCPGVSAHPARVVAWRRALDWDSVPQGRYRVVEHTCSCRTVFYELISCGGTYMIHRVIQRRPPEHAFTGRWTVREAREIWQQVLTGQAR
;
A
#
# COMPACT_ATOMS: atom_id res chain seq x y z
N MET A 1 3.76 -35.18 -40.04
CA MET A 1 3.15 -33.92 -39.55
C MET A 1 2.04 -34.30 -38.59
N PRO A 2 2.21 -34.28 -37.26
CA PRO A 2 1.09 -34.43 -36.35
C PRO A 2 0.44 -33.06 -36.10
N VAL A 3 -0.88 -33.01 -36.28
CA VAL A 3 -1.73 -31.85 -36.03
C VAL A 3 -1.89 -31.66 -34.52
N THR A 4 -1.62 -30.43 -34.04
CA THR A 4 -1.87 -30.02 -32.65
C THR A 4 -3.37 -29.79 -32.45
N PRO A 5 -4.02 -30.34 -31.42
CA PRO A 5 -5.40 -29.96 -31.12
C PRO A 5 -5.45 -28.54 -30.54
N ASP A 6 -6.34 -27.72 -31.11
CA ASP A 6 -6.74 -26.40 -30.62
C ASP A 6 -7.15 -26.48 -29.14
N LEU A 7 -6.37 -25.83 -28.27
CA LEU A 7 -6.79 -25.54 -26.91
C LEU A 7 -7.77 -24.35 -26.96
N PRO A 8 -8.92 -24.42 -26.26
CA PRO A 8 -9.86 -23.32 -26.29
C PRO A 8 -9.19 -22.06 -25.72
N SER A 9 -9.35 -20.96 -26.45
CA SER A 9 -9.02 -19.59 -26.06
C SER A 9 -9.74 -19.24 -24.75
N GLY A 10 -9.16 -19.69 -23.65
CA GLY A 10 -9.49 -19.23 -22.32
C GLY A 10 -9.14 -17.77 -22.26
N GLU A 11 -10.17 -16.94 -22.30
CA GLU A 11 -10.18 -15.54 -22.01
C GLU A 11 -9.51 -15.33 -20.63
N LEU A 12 -8.19 -15.12 -20.65
CA LEU A 12 -7.42 -14.73 -19.49
C LEU A 12 -7.93 -13.35 -19.11
N ASP A 13 -8.74 -13.30 -18.06
CA ASP A 13 -9.17 -12.08 -17.40
C ASP A 13 -7.90 -11.35 -16.88
N ALA A 14 -7.33 -10.53 -17.75
CA ALA A 14 -5.96 -10.01 -17.70
C ALA A 14 -5.81 -8.81 -16.75
N ARG A 15 -6.33 -8.95 -15.53
CA ARG A 15 -6.02 -8.06 -14.41
C ARG A 15 -5.21 -8.82 -13.36
N SER A 16 -4.10 -9.39 -13.81
CA SER A 16 -2.94 -9.80 -13.02
C SER A 16 -3.27 -10.45 -11.68
N ALA A 17 -3.72 -11.70 -11.73
CA ALA A 17 -3.58 -12.65 -10.64
C ALA A 17 -2.11 -13.03 -10.47
N TRP A 18 -1.19 -12.05 -10.32
CA TRP A 18 0.13 -12.36 -9.80
C TRP A 18 -0.11 -12.85 -8.38
N PRO A 19 0.08 -14.14 -8.08
CA PRO A 19 -0.18 -14.64 -6.74
C PRO A 19 0.73 -13.86 -5.80
N CYS A 20 0.11 -13.23 -4.78
CA CYS A 20 0.87 -12.43 -3.84
C CYS A 20 1.94 -13.32 -3.18
N PRO A 21 3.24 -13.00 -3.30
CA PRO A 21 4.30 -13.86 -2.80
C PRO A 21 4.41 -13.85 -1.27
N GLY A 22 3.60 -13.05 -0.57
CA GLY A 22 3.58 -12.97 0.90
C GLY A 22 4.82 -12.34 1.54
N VAL A 23 5.72 -11.73 0.74
CA VAL A 23 6.99 -11.16 1.21
C VAL A 23 6.77 -9.87 2.01
N SER A 24 5.88 -8.99 1.53
CA SER A 24 5.56 -7.74 2.22
C SER A 24 4.31 -7.91 3.09
N ALA A 25 4.28 -7.21 4.24
CA ALA A 25 3.17 -7.28 5.17
C ALA A 25 1.84 -6.85 4.51
N HIS A 26 0.77 -7.57 4.79
CA HIS A 26 -0.58 -7.12 4.45
C HIS A 26 -1.13 -6.33 5.63
N PRO A 27 -1.71 -5.15 5.41
CA PRO A 27 -2.40 -4.46 6.49
C PRO A 27 -3.55 -5.35 6.96
N ALA A 28 -3.70 -5.50 8.27
CA ALA A 28 -4.82 -6.22 8.82
C ALA A 28 -6.15 -5.52 8.46
N ARG A 29 -7.25 -6.23 8.64
CA ARG A 29 -8.56 -5.60 8.51
C ARG A 29 -8.70 -4.54 9.59
N VAL A 30 -9.28 -3.41 9.20
CA VAL A 30 -9.55 -2.28 10.09
C VAL A 30 -10.43 -2.71 11.25
N VAL A 31 -10.02 -2.38 12.47
CA VAL A 31 -10.81 -2.63 13.68
C VAL A 31 -11.87 -1.53 13.88
N ALA A 32 -12.92 -1.82 14.65
CA ALA A 32 -14.01 -0.86 14.88
C ALA A 32 -13.51 0.46 15.49
N TRP A 33 -12.61 0.37 16.47
CA TRP A 33 -12.07 1.49 17.26
C TRP A 33 -10.75 2.03 16.70
N ARG A 34 -10.70 2.27 15.38
CA ARG A 34 -9.48 2.78 14.75
C ARG A 34 -9.24 4.25 15.10
N ARG A 35 -7.97 4.63 15.21
CA ARG A 35 -7.51 6.01 15.11
C ARG A 35 -7.72 6.51 13.69
N ALA A 36 -8.41 7.65 13.54
CA ALA A 36 -8.47 8.37 12.27
C ALA A 36 -7.12 9.08 12.03
N LEU A 37 -6.61 8.95 10.81
CA LEU A 37 -5.46 9.71 10.33
C LEU A 37 -5.95 10.84 9.42
N ASP A 38 -5.32 12.00 9.54
CA ASP A 38 -5.53 13.12 8.62
C ASP A 38 -4.69 12.88 7.36
N TRP A 39 -5.31 13.07 6.18
CA TRP A 39 -4.77 12.68 4.87
C TRP A 39 -4.65 13.86 3.89
N ASP A 40 -4.40 15.06 4.42
CA ASP A 40 -4.44 16.34 3.69
C ASP A 40 -3.05 16.92 3.39
N SER A 41 -2.00 16.17 3.68
CA SER A 41 -0.63 16.64 3.59
C SER A 41 0.03 16.28 2.26
N VAL A 42 1.13 16.98 1.96
CA VAL A 42 2.03 16.66 0.84
C VAL A 42 3.49 16.63 1.32
N PRO A 43 4.31 15.67 0.83
CA PRO A 43 5.72 15.62 1.16
C PRO A 43 6.44 16.85 0.58
N GLN A 44 7.30 17.48 1.38
CA GLN A 44 8.07 18.64 0.97
C GLN A 44 9.42 18.22 0.38
N GLY A 45 9.45 18.07 -0.94
CA GLY A 45 10.66 17.70 -1.70
C GLY A 45 10.74 16.20 -1.98
N ARG A 46 11.96 15.71 -2.22
CA ARG A 46 12.21 14.30 -2.50
C ARG A 46 12.04 13.47 -1.22
N TYR A 47 11.29 12.39 -1.32
CA TYR A 47 11.13 11.41 -0.25
C TYR A 47 11.65 10.04 -0.69
N ARG A 48 11.90 9.17 0.29
CA ARG A 48 12.24 7.76 0.08
C ARG A 48 11.23 6.88 0.80
N VAL A 49 10.86 5.76 0.19
CA VAL A 49 10.11 4.71 0.87
C VAL A 49 11.07 3.96 1.80
N VAL A 50 10.73 3.84 3.08
CA VAL A 50 11.52 3.09 4.06
C VAL A 50 10.90 1.73 4.38
N GLU A 51 9.57 1.62 4.35
CA GLU A 51 8.82 0.37 4.46
C GLU A 51 7.54 0.47 3.64
N HIS A 52 6.96 -0.67 3.25
CA HIS A 52 5.72 -0.71 2.48
C HIS A 52 4.91 -1.97 2.80
N THR A 53 3.60 -1.88 2.60
CA THR A 53 2.71 -3.05 2.59
C THR A 53 2.63 -3.65 1.19
N CYS A 54 2.17 -4.90 1.10
CA CYS A 54 1.89 -5.52 -0.18
C CYS A 54 0.89 -4.70 -1.02
N SER A 55 1.16 -4.57 -2.32
CA SER A 55 0.32 -3.91 -3.32
C SER A 55 -0.68 -4.86 -3.99
N CYS A 56 -0.94 -6.05 -3.45
CA CYS A 56 -1.91 -6.98 -4.03
C CYS A 56 -3.38 -6.53 -3.82
N ARG A 57 -3.63 -5.59 -2.90
CA ARG A 57 -4.96 -5.06 -2.58
C ARG A 57 -5.16 -3.69 -3.18
N THR A 58 -6.42 -3.27 -3.36
CA THR A 58 -6.78 -1.94 -3.89
C THR A 58 -6.11 -0.78 -3.15
N VAL A 59 -5.82 -0.93 -1.86
CA VAL A 59 -5.10 0.09 -1.07
C VAL A 59 -3.83 -0.53 -0.49
N PHE A 60 -2.71 0.16 -0.66
CA PHE A 60 -1.47 -0.14 0.02
C PHE A 60 -0.89 1.13 0.66
N TYR A 61 0.03 0.92 1.60
CA TYR A 61 0.65 1.97 2.38
C TYR A 61 2.17 1.88 2.27
N GLU A 62 2.80 3.04 2.37
CA GLU A 62 4.24 3.18 2.47
C GLU A 62 4.55 4.08 3.65
N LEU A 63 5.57 3.71 4.43
CA LEU A 63 6.21 4.63 5.34
C LEU A 63 7.30 5.35 4.55
N ILE A 64 7.23 6.68 4.49
CA ILE A 64 8.16 7.51 3.74
C ILE A 64 8.98 8.40 4.68
N SER A 65 10.21 8.70 4.26
CA SER A 65 11.13 9.61 4.94
C SER A 65 11.40 10.82 4.05
N CYS A 66 11.27 12.01 4.61
CA CYS A 66 11.47 13.30 3.96
C CYS A 66 12.27 14.24 4.88
N GLY A 67 13.56 14.46 4.59
CA GLY A 67 14.40 15.40 5.36
C GLY A 67 14.44 15.15 6.87
N GLY A 68 14.44 13.90 7.33
CA GLY A 68 14.44 13.54 8.75
C GLY A 68 13.05 13.42 9.40
N THR A 69 12.00 13.83 8.70
CA THR A 69 10.60 13.57 9.10
C THR A 69 10.03 12.36 8.38
N TYR A 70 8.99 11.77 8.96
CA TYR A 70 8.34 10.58 8.42
C TYR A 70 6.84 10.82 8.27
N MET A 71 6.26 10.22 7.24
CA MET A 71 4.83 10.32 6.89
C MET A 71 4.37 8.94 6.40
N ILE A 72 3.06 8.68 6.46
CA ILE A 72 2.46 7.53 5.79
C ILE A 72 1.88 8.01 4.47
N HIS A 73 2.24 7.32 3.40
CA HIS A 73 1.69 7.50 2.07
C HIS A 73 0.69 6.37 1.80
N ARG A 74 -0.56 6.73 1.49
CA ARG A 74 -1.62 5.81 1.08
C ARG A 74 -1.80 5.93 -0.42
N VAL A 75 -1.78 4.79 -1.09
CA VAL A 75 -2.05 4.69 -2.53
C VAL A 75 -3.30 3.86 -2.76
N ILE A 76 -4.28 4.43 -3.46
CA ILE A 76 -5.46 3.72 -3.95
C ILE A 76 -5.22 3.38 -5.42
N GLN A 77 -5.12 2.08 -5.72
CA GLN A 77 -4.87 1.53 -7.04
C GLN A 77 -6.12 1.60 -7.93
N ARG A 78 -6.44 2.81 -8.37
CA ARG A 78 -7.40 3.11 -9.43
C ARG A 78 -6.68 3.80 -10.60
N ARG A 79 -7.41 4.13 -11.67
CA ARG A 79 -6.85 4.85 -12.83
C ARG A 79 -7.48 6.24 -12.93
N PRO A 80 -6.74 7.35 -12.69
CA PRO A 80 -5.36 7.42 -12.19
C PRO A 80 -5.26 7.06 -10.69
N PRO A 81 -4.08 6.65 -10.17
CA PRO A 81 -3.92 6.33 -8.75
C PRO A 81 -4.25 7.55 -7.86
N GLU A 82 -4.89 7.30 -6.72
CA GLU A 82 -5.08 8.34 -5.71
C GLU A 82 -3.96 8.25 -4.67
N HIS A 83 -3.32 9.38 -4.41
CA HIS A 83 -2.24 9.51 -3.44
C HIS A 83 -2.70 10.40 -2.29
N ALA A 84 -2.45 9.96 -1.06
CA ALA A 84 -2.72 10.77 0.13
C ALA A 84 -1.60 10.58 1.15
N PHE A 85 -1.26 11.64 1.89
CA PHE A 85 -0.19 11.61 2.87
C PHE A 85 -0.67 12.15 4.21
N THR A 86 -0.13 11.57 5.28
CA THR A 86 -0.38 12.06 6.63
C THR A 86 0.49 13.26 6.98
N GLY A 87 0.22 13.87 8.13
CA GLY A 87 1.14 14.83 8.75
C GLY A 87 2.54 14.26 9.02
N ARG A 88 3.45 15.14 9.41
CA ARG A 88 4.86 14.82 9.68
C ARG A 88 5.06 14.40 11.12
N TRP A 89 5.85 13.36 11.31
CA TRP A 89 6.19 12.83 12.63
C TRP A 89 7.69 12.62 12.79
N THR A 90 8.11 12.52 14.05
CA THR A 90 9.42 11.96 14.39
C THR A 90 9.48 10.49 13.98
N VAL A 91 10.70 9.94 13.86
CA VAL A 91 10.87 8.53 13.51
C VAL A 91 10.14 7.59 14.47
N ARG A 92 10.16 7.89 15.78
CA ARG A 92 9.54 7.04 16.80
C ARG A 92 8.02 7.00 16.64
N GLU A 93 7.40 8.17 16.57
CA GLU A 93 5.94 8.29 16.39
C GLU A 93 5.50 7.65 15.07
N ALA A 94 6.23 7.89 13.98
CA ALA A 94 5.89 7.31 12.68
C ALA A 94 5.95 5.78 12.68
N ARG A 95 6.90 5.18 13.41
CA ARG A 95 6.98 3.73 13.61
C ARG A 95 5.79 3.19 14.40
N GLU A 96 5.37 3.90 15.45
CA GLU A 96 4.19 3.53 16.24
C GLU A 96 2.92 3.58 15.39
N ILE A 97 2.70 4.66 14.62
CA ILE A 97 1.54 4.76 13.71
C ILE A 97 1.62 3.73 12.59
N TRP A 98 2.81 3.45 12.06
CA TRP A 98 3.01 2.41 11.05
C TRP A 98 2.54 1.03 11.55
N GLN A 99 2.91 0.66 12.78
CA GLN A 99 2.43 -0.59 13.39
C GLN A 99 0.91 -0.59 13.58
N GLN A 100 0.31 0.55 13.93
CA GLN A 100 -1.15 0.68 14.02
C GLN A 100 -1.82 0.52 12.65
N VAL A 101 -1.22 1.03 11.57
CA VAL A 101 -1.72 0.79 10.20
C VAL A 101 -1.62 -0.68 9.83
N LEU A 102 -0.49 -1.34 10.12
CA LEU A 102 -0.30 -2.76 9.85
C LEU A 102 -1.29 -3.64 10.62
N THR A 103 -1.66 -3.26 11.83
CA THR A 103 -2.61 -3.99 12.68
C THR A 103 -4.07 -3.53 12.52
N GLY A 104 -4.34 -2.59 11.61
CA GLY A 104 -5.69 -2.08 11.33
C GLY A 104 -6.25 -1.15 12.41
N GLN A 105 -5.42 -0.72 13.36
CA GLN A 105 -5.74 0.19 14.47
C GLN A 105 -5.68 1.67 14.06
N ALA A 106 -5.08 2.02 12.92
CA ALA A 106 -5.09 3.39 12.39
C ALA A 106 -5.43 3.39 10.89
N ARG A 107 -6.19 4.38 10.42
CA ARG A 107 -6.52 4.54 9.00
C ARG A 107 -6.96 5.93 8.57
#